data_AF-A0A7X3EZX7-F1
#
_entry.id   AF-A0A7X3EZX7-F1
#
_cell.length_a   1.000
_cell.length_b   1.000
_cell.length_c   1.000
_cell.angle_alpha   90.00
_cell.angle_beta   90.00
_cell.angle_gamma   90.00
#
_symmetry.space_group_name_H-M   'P 1'
#
loop_
_entity.id
_entity.type
_entity.pdbx_description
1 polymer ?
#
loop_
_entity_poly.entity_id
_entity_poly.type
_entity_poly.pdbx_seq_one_letter_code
_entity_poly.pdbx_strand_id
1 'polypeptide(L)'
;MANNYYEGTGVLVLDRVTPVIKALFDAFALDENHPGNGQAYIAQIAETNDPRWTDVLDGLENLATQLGIPMPDDEELSIPPLLERLAAHFGADQDGELENLIEHHHFEDSADLEALLLIATRFDDGHNLTAIQFEGCWYCSKPRLFEFGGNGCYLSREVQVFRTSSQALQLGDQLRNTILAADIEEASALIALEAANLLAGITDEQFRLNVRHRIAERLAQTSTISAD
;
A
#
# COMPACT_ATOMS: atom_id res chain seq x y z
N MET A 1 -10.06 22.51 21.56
CA MET A 1 -9.97 21.24 20.80
C MET A 1 -8.55 21.11 20.28
N ALA A 2 -8.02 19.90 20.13
CA ALA A 2 -6.78 19.68 19.38
C ALA A 2 -7.18 18.96 18.10
N ASN A 3 -6.54 19.33 17.01
CA ASN A 3 -6.79 18.75 15.69
C ASN A 3 -5.68 17.75 15.42
N ASN A 4 -6.06 16.61 14.84
CA ASN A 4 -5.14 15.59 14.40
C ASN A 4 -5.08 15.63 12.88
N TYR A 5 -3.88 15.51 12.35
CA TYR A 5 -3.59 15.62 10.95
C TYR A 5 -2.77 14.40 10.54
N TYR A 6 -2.95 13.96 9.29
CA TYR A 6 -2.11 12.95 8.67
C TYR A 6 -1.39 13.57 7.49
N GLU A 7 -0.08 13.38 7.44
CA GLU A 7 0.74 13.74 6.31
C GLU A 7 1.60 12.55 5.90
N GLY A 8 1.85 12.41 4.61
CA GLY A 8 2.72 11.38 4.10
C GLY A 8 3.30 11.75 2.74
N THR A 9 4.47 11.20 2.48
CA THR A 9 5.20 11.38 1.23
C THR A 9 5.72 10.04 0.76
N GLY A 10 5.85 9.89 -0.54
CA GLY A 10 6.35 8.67 -1.12
C GLY A 10 6.82 8.86 -2.55
N VAL A 11 7.16 7.73 -3.15
CA VAL A 11 7.53 7.66 -4.55
C VAL A 11 6.84 6.48 -5.24
N LEU A 12 6.44 6.72 -6.47
CA LEU A 12 6.14 5.69 -7.45
C LEU A 12 7.46 5.33 -8.16
N VAL A 13 7.82 4.06 -8.20
CA VAL A 13 9.01 3.55 -8.91
C VAL A 13 8.59 3.01 -10.26
N LEU A 14 8.87 3.77 -11.31
CA LEU A 14 8.31 3.58 -12.65
C LEU A 14 9.24 4.16 -13.73
N ASP A 15 9.05 3.78 -14.99
CA ASP A 15 9.88 4.27 -16.09
C ASP A 15 9.55 5.72 -16.48
N ARG A 16 8.26 6.06 -16.52
CA ARG A 16 7.75 7.40 -16.84
C ARG A 16 6.33 7.61 -16.34
N VAL A 17 5.98 8.85 -16.00
CA VAL A 17 4.58 9.19 -15.71
C VAL A 17 3.78 9.25 -17.01
N THR A 18 2.74 8.42 -17.11
CA THR A 18 1.85 8.30 -18.27
C THR A 18 0.42 8.74 -17.93
N PRO A 19 -0.51 8.81 -18.91
CA PRO A 19 -1.91 9.10 -18.63
C PRO A 19 -2.55 8.20 -17.57
N VAL A 20 -2.25 6.89 -17.54
CA VAL A 20 -2.74 5.99 -16.48
C VAL A 20 -2.24 6.40 -15.10
N ILE A 21 -0.94 6.70 -14.97
CA ILE A 21 -0.37 7.14 -13.69
C ILE A 21 -0.98 8.46 -13.23
N LYS A 22 -1.21 9.41 -14.16
CA LYS A 22 -1.88 10.68 -13.83
C LYS A 22 -3.31 10.45 -13.35
N ALA A 23 -4.07 9.62 -14.06
CA ALA A 23 -5.44 9.30 -13.71
C ALA A 23 -5.58 8.70 -12.30
N LEU A 24 -4.60 7.88 -11.87
CA LEU A 24 -4.65 7.20 -10.58
C LEU A 24 -4.02 8.00 -9.44
N PHE A 25 -3.00 8.83 -9.71
CA PHE A 25 -2.15 9.41 -8.67
C PHE A 25 -2.07 10.94 -8.65
N ASP A 26 -2.66 11.67 -9.61
CA ASP A 26 -2.59 13.15 -9.63
C ASP A 26 -3.12 13.78 -8.34
N ALA A 27 -4.16 13.17 -7.73
CA ALA A 27 -4.72 13.62 -6.45
C ALA A 27 -3.71 13.60 -5.30
N PHE A 28 -2.67 12.75 -5.38
CA PHE A 28 -1.56 12.68 -4.44
C PHE A 28 -0.46 13.71 -4.74
N ALA A 29 -0.80 14.90 -5.24
CA ALA A 29 0.18 15.95 -5.55
C ALA A 29 1.38 15.43 -6.37
N LEU A 30 1.08 14.61 -7.40
CA LEU A 30 2.07 13.92 -8.22
C LEU A 30 3.07 14.90 -8.84
N ASP A 31 4.36 14.64 -8.67
CA ASP A 31 5.44 15.35 -9.36
C ASP A 31 6.34 14.36 -10.10
N GLU A 32 6.24 14.36 -11.44
CA GLU A 32 7.03 13.51 -12.33
C GLU A 32 8.53 13.87 -12.36
N ASN A 33 8.90 15.08 -11.91
CA ASN A 33 10.27 15.60 -11.98
C ASN A 33 11.03 15.49 -10.65
N HIS A 34 10.38 15.04 -9.58
CA HIS A 34 10.98 14.85 -8.26
C HIS A 34 10.72 13.41 -7.76
N PRO A 35 11.70 12.71 -7.17
CA PRO A 35 13.13 13.04 -7.10
C PRO A 35 13.88 12.79 -8.42
N GLY A 36 13.22 12.23 -9.45
CA GLY A 36 13.82 11.80 -10.71
C GLY A 36 14.45 10.40 -10.63
N ASN A 37 15.20 10.00 -11.68
CA ASN A 37 15.88 8.69 -11.77
C ASN A 37 14.94 7.46 -11.68
N GLY A 38 13.81 7.48 -12.41
CA GLY A 38 12.84 6.37 -12.38
C GLY A 38 11.92 6.39 -11.16
N GLN A 39 11.77 7.57 -10.55
CA GLN A 39 10.89 7.81 -9.42
C GLN A 39 10.09 9.10 -9.63
N ALA A 40 8.80 9.03 -9.33
CA ALA A 40 7.89 10.18 -9.28
C ALA A 40 7.35 10.36 -7.86
N TYR A 41 7.31 11.58 -7.38
CA TYR A 41 6.93 11.93 -6.02
C TYR A 41 5.41 11.96 -5.89
N ILE A 42 4.91 11.46 -4.77
CA ILE A 42 3.52 11.58 -4.35
C ILE A 42 3.46 12.01 -2.89
N ALA A 43 2.41 12.72 -2.52
CA ALA A 43 2.16 13.14 -1.15
C ALA A 43 0.67 13.29 -0.84
N GLN A 44 0.36 13.02 0.43
CA GLN A 44 -0.88 13.43 1.08
C GLN A 44 -0.50 14.46 2.14
N ILE A 45 -0.91 15.70 1.94
CA ILE A 45 -0.54 16.82 2.80
C ILE A 45 -1.83 17.34 3.44
N ALA A 46 -1.91 17.22 4.76
CA ALA A 46 -3.02 17.70 5.55
C ALA A 46 -3.36 19.15 5.16
N GLU A 47 -4.66 19.41 4.94
CA GLU A 47 -5.20 20.72 4.53
C GLU A 47 -4.84 21.18 3.10
N THR A 48 -4.00 20.45 2.36
CA THR A 48 -3.67 20.76 0.96
C THR A 48 -4.39 19.84 -0.02
N ASN A 49 -4.33 18.54 0.20
CA ASN A 49 -5.00 17.53 -0.61
C ASN A 49 -5.49 16.38 0.27
N ASP A 50 -6.57 15.73 -0.17
CA ASP A 50 -7.15 14.55 0.46
C ASP A 50 -7.51 13.57 -0.66
N PRO A 51 -6.56 12.73 -1.11
CA PRO A 51 -6.77 11.85 -2.26
C PRO A 51 -7.91 10.87 -1.99
N ARG A 52 -8.99 10.99 -2.74
CA ARG A 52 -10.20 10.17 -2.60
C ARG A 52 -10.48 9.36 -3.84
N TRP A 53 -11.25 8.30 -3.66
CA TRP A 53 -11.76 7.51 -4.78
C TRP A 53 -12.59 8.35 -5.77
N THR A 54 -13.26 9.42 -5.32
CA THR A 54 -13.92 10.38 -6.23
C THR A 54 -12.94 11.09 -7.16
N ASP A 55 -11.76 11.47 -6.68
CA ASP A 55 -10.74 12.10 -7.52
C ASP A 55 -10.16 11.09 -8.54
N VAL A 56 -10.01 9.83 -8.11
CA VAL A 56 -9.59 8.73 -8.98
C VAL A 56 -10.63 8.45 -10.06
N LEU A 57 -11.92 8.47 -9.72
CA LEU A 57 -13.01 8.32 -10.69
C LEU A 57 -12.93 9.40 -11.78
N ASP A 58 -12.82 10.67 -11.40
CA ASP A 58 -12.66 11.79 -12.34
C ASP A 58 -11.42 11.58 -13.25
N GLY A 59 -10.31 11.12 -12.67
CA GLY A 59 -9.09 10.78 -13.42
C GLY A 59 -9.31 9.65 -14.44
N LEU A 60 -9.99 8.58 -14.03
CA LEU A 60 -10.28 7.43 -14.87
C LEU A 60 -11.30 7.76 -15.98
N GLU A 61 -12.29 8.61 -15.74
CA GLU A 61 -13.23 9.06 -16.77
C GLU A 61 -12.53 9.88 -17.86
N ASN A 62 -11.63 10.78 -17.43
CA ASN A 62 -10.78 11.55 -18.32
C ASN A 62 -9.87 10.63 -19.15
N LEU A 63 -9.25 9.63 -18.51
CA LEU A 63 -8.44 8.62 -19.19
C LEU A 63 -9.26 7.86 -20.23
N ALA A 64 -10.44 7.36 -19.85
CA ALA A 64 -11.27 6.57 -20.75
C ALA A 64 -11.75 7.40 -21.96
N THR A 65 -12.04 8.69 -21.75
CA THR A 65 -12.31 9.65 -22.82
C THR A 65 -11.11 9.82 -23.76
N GLN A 66 -9.90 9.99 -23.21
CA GLN A 66 -8.67 10.12 -24.01
C GLN A 66 -8.37 8.85 -24.84
N LEU A 67 -8.69 7.68 -24.30
CA LEU A 67 -8.55 6.39 -24.97
C LEU A 67 -9.68 6.09 -25.98
N GLY A 68 -10.72 6.95 -26.04
CA GLY A 68 -11.87 6.78 -26.93
C GLY A 68 -12.78 5.62 -26.52
N ILE A 69 -12.78 5.25 -25.23
CA ILE A 69 -13.65 4.21 -24.70
C ILE A 69 -15.07 4.79 -24.60
N PRO A 70 -16.09 4.14 -25.20
CA PRO A 70 -17.45 4.64 -25.16
C PRO A 70 -17.98 4.71 -23.73
N MET A 71 -18.48 5.87 -23.31
CA MET A 71 -19.22 6.06 -22.06
C MET A 71 -20.73 6.03 -22.34
N PRO A 72 -21.55 5.44 -21.44
CA PRO A 72 -23.00 5.56 -21.52
C PRO A 72 -23.42 7.03 -21.33
N ASP A 73 -24.41 7.47 -22.11
CA ASP A 73 -24.82 8.88 -22.17
C ASP A 73 -25.65 9.34 -20.94
N ASP A 74 -26.18 8.41 -20.13
CA ASP A 74 -27.28 8.70 -19.18
C ASP A 74 -27.07 8.22 -17.72
N GLU A 75 -25.90 7.68 -17.35
CA GLU A 75 -25.62 7.27 -15.97
C GLU A 75 -24.28 7.81 -15.48
N GLU A 76 -24.29 8.41 -14.29
CA GLU A 76 -23.06 8.76 -13.54
C GLU A 76 -22.31 7.46 -13.27
N LEU A 77 -21.14 7.30 -13.90
CA LEU A 77 -20.43 6.03 -13.86
C LEU A 77 -19.76 5.88 -12.50
N SER A 78 -20.01 4.77 -11.82
CA SER A 78 -19.23 4.40 -10.64
C SER A 78 -17.91 3.75 -11.04
N ILE A 79 -16.98 3.64 -10.09
CA ILE A 79 -15.65 3.06 -10.32
C ILE A 79 -15.72 1.62 -10.89
N PRO A 80 -16.51 0.68 -10.34
CA PRO A 80 -16.53 -0.70 -10.83
C PRO A 80 -16.80 -0.85 -12.34
N PRO A 81 -17.90 -0.34 -12.91
CA PRO A 81 -18.16 -0.47 -14.35
C PRO A 81 -17.14 0.29 -15.22
N LEU A 82 -16.48 1.33 -14.69
CA LEU A 82 -15.41 2.02 -15.41
C LEU A 82 -14.14 1.16 -15.48
N LEU A 83 -13.78 0.54 -14.35
CA LEU A 83 -12.65 -0.38 -14.28
C LEU A 83 -12.85 -1.60 -15.18
N GLU A 84 -14.04 -2.16 -15.27
CA GLU A 84 -14.34 -3.27 -16.19
C GLU A 84 -14.08 -2.88 -17.66
N ARG A 85 -14.51 -1.67 -18.06
CA ARG A 85 -14.29 -1.16 -19.42
C ARG A 85 -12.82 -0.91 -19.71
N LEU A 86 -12.10 -0.32 -18.76
CA LEU A 86 -10.66 -0.11 -18.86
C LEU A 86 -9.91 -1.45 -18.89
N ALA A 87 -10.32 -2.43 -18.08
CA ALA A 87 -9.74 -3.77 -18.09
C ALA A 87 -9.87 -4.43 -19.47
N ALA A 88 -11.04 -4.34 -20.11
CA ALA A 88 -11.21 -4.82 -21.48
C ALA A 88 -10.29 -4.10 -22.50
N HIS A 89 -10.06 -2.79 -22.32
CA HIS A 89 -9.14 -2.04 -23.18
C HIS A 89 -7.68 -2.47 -23.01
N PHE A 90 -7.25 -2.70 -21.77
CA PHE A 90 -5.87 -3.10 -21.43
C PHE A 90 -5.63 -4.63 -21.51
N GLY A 91 -6.66 -5.42 -21.79
CA GLY A 91 -6.57 -6.89 -21.86
C GLY A 91 -6.43 -7.56 -20.49
N ALA A 92 -6.95 -6.93 -19.44
CA ALA A 92 -6.97 -7.39 -18.06
C ALA A 92 -8.36 -7.86 -17.59
N ASP A 93 -9.30 -8.08 -18.51
CA ASP A 93 -10.69 -8.47 -18.24
C ASP A 93 -10.85 -9.89 -17.65
N GLN A 94 -9.77 -10.69 -17.65
CA GLN A 94 -9.73 -12.03 -17.07
C GLN A 94 -8.75 -12.12 -15.88
N ASP A 95 -8.28 -10.98 -15.37
CA ASP A 95 -7.40 -10.95 -14.20
C ASP A 95 -8.22 -11.12 -12.91
N GLY A 96 -8.05 -12.26 -12.24
CA GLY A 96 -8.82 -12.60 -11.05
C GLY A 96 -8.52 -11.72 -9.82
N GLU A 97 -7.34 -11.10 -9.74
CA GLU A 97 -7.06 -10.14 -8.65
C GLU A 97 -7.82 -8.84 -8.87
N LEU A 98 -7.85 -8.35 -10.10
CA LEU A 98 -8.62 -7.18 -10.50
C LEU A 98 -10.13 -7.42 -10.39
N GLU A 99 -10.63 -8.58 -10.82
CA GLU A 99 -12.04 -8.97 -10.63
C GLU A 99 -12.41 -8.98 -9.15
N ASN A 100 -11.58 -9.60 -8.30
CA ASN A 100 -11.81 -9.63 -6.86
C ASN A 100 -11.81 -8.21 -6.24
N LEU A 101 -10.92 -7.31 -6.70
CA LEU A 101 -10.92 -5.92 -6.28
C LEU A 101 -12.25 -5.23 -6.68
N ILE A 102 -12.66 -5.35 -7.94
CA ILE A 102 -13.88 -4.71 -8.46
C ILE A 102 -15.13 -5.19 -7.68
N GLU A 103 -15.21 -6.48 -7.36
CA GLU A 103 -16.38 -7.07 -6.68
C GLU A 103 -16.47 -6.73 -5.19
N HIS A 104 -15.32 -6.67 -4.50
CA HIS A 104 -15.31 -6.66 -3.03
C HIS A 104 -14.83 -5.32 -2.43
N HIS A 105 -14.19 -4.46 -3.22
CA HIS A 105 -13.71 -3.18 -2.74
C HIS A 105 -14.84 -2.14 -2.70
N HIS A 106 -14.87 -1.34 -1.64
CA HIS A 106 -15.94 -0.36 -1.46
C HIS A 106 -15.77 0.90 -2.31
N PHE A 107 -14.52 1.26 -2.64
CA PHE A 107 -14.19 2.48 -3.39
C PHE A 107 -14.79 3.76 -2.79
N GLU A 108 -14.84 3.81 -1.45
CA GLU A 108 -15.32 4.95 -0.67
C GLU A 108 -14.16 5.63 0.07
N ASP A 109 -14.33 6.90 0.41
CA ASP A 109 -13.37 7.70 1.16
C ASP A 109 -11.99 7.83 0.48
N SER A 110 -10.91 7.63 1.24
CA SER A 110 -9.52 7.80 0.80
C SER A 110 -9.12 6.72 -0.19
N ALA A 111 -8.41 7.11 -1.25
CA ALA A 111 -7.87 6.17 -2.21
C ALA A 111 -6.71 5.39 -1.58
N ASP A 112 -6.80 4.06 -1.56
CA ASP A 112 -5.78 3.20 -0.99
C ASP A 112 -4.71 2.86 -2.05
N LEU A 113 -3.44 3.02 -1.66
CA LEU A 113 -2.30 2.81 -2.55
C LEU A 113 -2.17 1.36 -3.03
N GLU A 114 -2.73 0.38 -2.30
CA GLU A 114 -2.70 -1.03 -2.69
C GLU A 114 -3.60 -1.31 -3.90
N ALA A 115 -4.87 -0.87 -3.86
CA ALA A 115 -5.75 -0.98 -5.03
C ALA A 115 -5.22 -0.17 -6.21
N LEU A 116 -4.70 1.04 -5.97
CA LEU A 116 -4.11 1.85 -7.04
C LEU A 116 -2.90 1.18 -7.70
N LEU A 117 -2.02 0.54 -6.91
CA LEU A 117 -0.93 -0.27 -7.46
C LEU A 117 -1.47 -1.41 -8.32
N LEU A 118 -2.46 -2.16 -7.82
CA LEU A 118 -3.05 -3.28 -8.56
C LEU A 118 -3.61 -2.78 -9.91
N ILE A 119 -4.44 -1.74 -9.89
CA ILE A 119 -5.02 -1.15 -11.11
C ILE A 119 -3.92 -0.67 -12.07
N ALA A 120 -2.96 0.10 -11.59
CA ALA A 120 -1.85 0.60 -12.42
C ALA A 120 -1.06 -0.54 -13.07
N THR A 121 -0.72 -1.60 -12.32
CA THR A 121 0.05 -2.72 -12.89
C THR A 121 -0.72 -3.51 -13.95
N ARG A 122 -2.06 -3.45 -13.97
CA ARG A 122 -2.89 -4.09 -14.99
C ARG A 122 -3.18 -3.16 -16.16
N PHE A 123 -3.23 -1.86 -15.94
CA PHE A 123 -3.48 -0.86 -16.96
C PHE A 123 -2.16 -0.24 -17.46
N ASP A 124 -1.15 -1.06 -17.73
CA ASP A 124 0.17 -0.55 -18.10
C ASP A 124 0.18 -0.01 -19.55
N ASP A 125 0.17 1.31 -19.70
CA ASP A 125 0.33 2.04 -20.95
C ASP A 125 1.81 2.39 -21.27
N GLY A 126 2.75 1.71 -20.61
CA GLY A 126 4.19 1.89 -20.76
C GLY A 126 4.85 2.66 -19.61
N HIS A 127 4.17 2.77 -18.47
CA HIS A 127 4.75 3.34 -17.24
C HIS A 127 5.60 2.31 -16.48
N ASN A 128 5.36 1.00 -16.64
CA ASN A 128 6.09 -0.07 -15.96
C ASN A 128 6.22 0.19 -14.44
N LEU A 129 5.10 0.40 -13.76
CA LEU A 129 5.10 0.69 -12.31
C LEU A 129 5.54 -0.58 -11.58
N THR A 130 6.63 -0.50 -10.82
CA THR A 130 7.22 -1.65 -10.12
C THR A 130 6.98 -1.61 -8.62
N ALA A 131 6.94 -0.42 -8.02
CA ALA A 131 6.70 -0.28 -6.60
C ALA A 131 6.13 1.08 -6.20
N ILE A 132 5.50 1.12 -5.03
CA ILE A 132 5.17 2.33 -4.28
C ILE A 132 5.90 2.25 -2.95
N GLN A 133 6.60 3.32 -2.58
CA GLN A 133 7.21 3.47 -1.26
C GLN A 133 6.57 4.69 -0.62
N PHE A 134 5.98 4.56 0.56
CA PHE A 134 5.27 5.66 1.21
C PHE A 134 5.50 5.64 2.71
N GLU A 135 5.76 6.79 3.30
CA GLU A 135 5.83 6.97 4.74
C GLU A 135 4.94 8.14 5.14
N GLY A 136 4.26 7.99 6.26
CA GLY A 136 3.42 9.04 6.80
C GLY A 136 3.41 9.05 8.33
N CYS A 137 2.89 10.14 8.86
CA CYS A 137 2.75 10.33 10.28
C CYS A 137 1.51 11.13 10.63
N TRP A 138 1.00 10.83 11.82
CA TRP A 138 0.03 11.66 12.49
C TRP A 138 0.75 12.69 13.33
N TYR A 139 0.27 13.93 13.28
CA TYR A 139 0.66 14.96 14.23
C TYR A 139 -0.56 15.66 14.80
N CYS A 140 -0.41 16.15 16.02
CA CYS A 140 -1.45 16.87 16.73
C CYS A 140 -1.05 18.34 16.88
N SER A 141 -2.01 19.26 16.76
CA SER A 141 -1.77 20.69 17.00
C SER A 141 -1.38 21.01 18.45
N LYS A 142 -1.51 20.03 19.37
CA LYS A 142 -1.04 20.10 20.76
C LYS A 142 -0.48 18.74 21.19
N PRO A 143 0.63 18.69 21.94
CA PRO A 143 1.15 17.43 22.45
C PRO A 143 0.10 16.66 23.26
N ARG A 144 -0.25 15.47 22.80
CA ARG A 144 -1.17 14.55 23.44
C ARG A 144 -0.56 13.15 23.47
N LEU A 145 -0.92 12.40 24.50
CA LEU A 145 -0.40 11.06 24.71
C LEU A 145 -0.81 10.16 23.54
N PHE A 146 0.17 9.54 22.88
CA PHE A 146 0.00 8.61 21.77
C PHE A 146 -0.62 9.17 20.47
N GLU A 147 -0.52 10.49 20.24
CA GLU A 147 -1.04 11.17 19.02
C GLU A 147 0.08 11.54 18.01
N PHE A 148 1.25 10.87 18.08
CA PHE A 148 2.42 11.11 17.21
C PHE A 148 2.89 9.83 16.51
N GLY A 149 1.93 8.99 16.08
CA GLY A 149 2.22 7.75 15.40
C GLY A 149 2.70 7.97 13.96
N GLY A 150 3.28 6.94 13.36
CA GLY A 150 3.59 6.92 11.93
C GLY A 150 3.42 5.54 11.32
N ASN A 151 3.40 5.51 10.00
CA ASN A 151 3.32 4.30 9.21
C ASN A 151 4.26 4.39 8.00
N GLY A 152 4.62 3.22 7.48
CA GLY A 152 5.34 3.09 6.22
C GLY A 152 4.85 1.88 5.45
N CYS A 153 4.86 1.98 4.14
CA CYS A 153 4.62 0.86 3.26
C CYS A 153 5.61 0.78 2.08
N TYR A 154 5.89 -0.46 1.68
CA TYR A 154 6.55 -0.80 0.44
C TYR A 154 5.62 -1.76 -0.30
N LEU A 155 5.06 -1.32 -1.41
CA LEU A 155 4.11 -2.08 -2.20
C LEU A 155 4.75 -2.42 -3.53
N SER A 156 4.69 -3.69 -3.92
CA SER A 156 5.11 -4.18 -5.22
C SER A 156 4.34 -5.45 -5.51
N ARG A 157 4.43 -5.97 -6.74
CA ARG A 157 3.80 -7.25 -7.08
C ARG A 157 4.43 -8.41 -6.30
N GLU A 158 5.73 -8.35 -6.04
CA GLU A 158 6.48 -9.44 -5.41
C GLU A 158 6.37 -9.44 -3.89
N VAL A 159 6.28 -8.24 -3.29
CA VAL A 159 6.22 -8.07 -1.84
C VAL A 159 5.43 -6.84 -1.44
N GLN A 160 4.64 -7.00 -0.39
CA GLN A 160 3.99 -5.92 0.33
C GLN A 160 4.45 -5.89 1.79
N VAL A 161 4.91 -4.72 2.25
CA VAL A 161 5.32 -4.52 3.64
C VAL A 161 4.61 -3.30 4.18
N PHE A 162 3.95 -3.45 5.33
CA PHE A 162 3.32 -2.36 6.06
C PHE A 162 3.78 -2.37 7.50
N ARG A 163 4.14 -1.22 8.04
CA ARG A 163 4.52 -1.07 9.45
C ARG A 163 3.95 0.20 10.05
N THR A 164 3.61 0.13 11.33
CA THR A 164 3.22 1.31 12.11
C THR A 164 4.03 1.39 13.39
N SER A 165 4.30 2.60 13.87
CA SER A 165 4.98 2.80 15.15
C SER A 165 4.16 2.25 16.33
N SER A 166 2.83 2.22 16.21
CA SER A 166 1.92 1.71 17.23
C SER A 166 2.04 0.20 17.45
N GLN A 167 2.40 -0.57 16.41
CA GLN A 167 2.67 -2.01 16.52
C GLN A 167 3.79 -2.30 17.53
N ALA A 168 4.83 -1.46 17.57
CA ALA A 168 5.94 -1.64 18.51
C ALA A 168 5.49 -1.53 19.98
N LEU A 169 4.56 -0.61 20.27
CA LEU A 169 4.02 -0.42 21.62
C LEU A 169 3.12 -1.59 22.03
N GLN A 170 2.25 -2.04 21.11
CA GLN A 170 1.35 -3.17 21.33
C GLN A 170 2.12 -4.47 21.58
N LEU A 171 3.08 -4.78 20.71
CA LEU A 171 3.94 -5.95 20.86
C LEU A 171 4.75 -5.91 22.15
N GLY A 172 5.31 -4.74 22.50
CA GLY A 172 6.07 -4.54 23.73
C GLY A 172 5.24 -4.82 24.99
N ASP A 173 4.00 -4.34 25.05
CA ASP A 173 3.10 -4.61 26.18
C ASP A 173 2.73 -6.09 26.28
N GLN A 174 2.35 -6.70 25.16
CA GLN A 174 2.01 -8.13 25.10
C GLN A 174 3.18 -9.00 25.54
N LEU A 175 4.36 -8.84 24.94
CA LEU A 175 5.55 -9.60 25.32
C LEU A 175 5.92 -9.41 26.79
N ARG A 176 5.87 -8.18 27.29
CA ARG A 176 6.18 -7.90 28.70
C ARG A 176 5.25 -8.67 29.63
N ASN A 177 3.94 -8.64 29.39
CA ASN A 177 2.96 -9.31 30.23
C ASN A 177 3.18 -10.83 30.21
N THR A 178 3.46 -11.39 29.03
CA THR A 178 3.72 -12.81 28.85
C THR A 178 5.03 -13.27 29.50
N ILE A 179 6.10 -12.48 29.41
CA ILE A 179 7.38 -12.75 30.08
C ILE A 179 7.22 -12.73 31.60
N LEU A 180 6.47 -11.75 32.15
CA LEU A 180 6.20 -11.68 33.59
C LEU A 180 5.39 -12.87 34.09
N ALA A 181 4.53 -13.43 33.24
CA ALA A 181 3.79 -14.66 33.51
C ALA A 181 4.64 -15.94 33.35
N ALA A 182 5.90 -15.82 32.89
CA ALA A 182 6.77 -16.94 32.51
C ALA A 182 6.13 -17.90 31.48
N ASP A 183 5.24 -17.36 30.63
CA ASP A 183 4.54 -18.12 29.60
C ASP A 183 5.36 -18.16 28.30
N ILE A 184 6.21 -19.18 28.20
CA ILE A 184 7.13 -19.35 27.06
C ILE A 184 6.35 -19.59 25.76
N GLU A 185 5.24 -20.31 25.84
CA GLU A 185 4.47 -20.70 24.65
C GLU A 185 3.88 -19.44 24.01
N GLU A 186 3.17 -18.63 24.79
CA GLU A 186 2.56 -17.40 24.28
C GLU A 186 3.62 -16.39 23.82
N ALA A 187 4.77 -16.30 24.51
CA ALA A 187 5.85 -15.39 24.09
C ALA A 187 6.42 -15.81 22.73
N SER A 188 6.57 -17.13 22.53
CA SER A 188 7.01 -17.68 21.25
C SER A 188 5.97 -17.49 20.15
N ALA A 189 4.68 -17.63 20.46
CA ALA A 189 3.58 -17.45 19.53
C ALA A 189 3.49 -15.99 19.02
N LEU A 190 3.66 -15.00 19.91
CA LEU A 190 3.71 -13.58 19.54
C LEU A 190 4.84 -13.27 18.56
N ILE A 191 6.04 -13.78 18.82
CA ILE A 191 7.20 -13.59 17.92
C ILE A 191 6.98 -14.32 16.59
N ALA A 192 6.44 -15.54 16.63
CA ALA A 192 6.13 -16.30 15.43
C ALA A 192 5.07 -15.60 14.58
N LEU A 193 4.09 -14.93 15.20
CA LEU A 193 3.06 -14.15 14.52
C LEU A 193 3.66 -12.94 13.79
N GLU A 194 4.58 -12.19 14.42
CA GLU A 194 5.29 -11.09 13.76
C GLU A 194 6.09 -11.56 12.53
N ALA A 195 6.79 -12.69 12.66
CA ALA A 195 7.49 -13.30 11.53
C ALA A 195 6.52 -13.79 10.44
N ALA A 196 5.38 -14.37 10.83
CA ALA A 196 4.36 -14.82 9.90
C ALA A 196 3.73 -13.65 9.12
N ASN A 197 3.49 -12.51 9.79
CA ASN A 197 2.96 -11.30 9.16
C ASN A 197 3.95 -10.69 8.15
N LEU A 198 5.27 -10.72 8.43
CA LEU A 198 6.30 -10.36 7.44
C LEU A 198 6.27 -11.30 6.23
N LEU A 199 6.18 -12.60 6.50
CA LEU A 199 6.15 -13.61 5.44
C LEU A 199 4.90 -13.49 4.57
N ALA A 200 3.74 -13.20 5.16
CA ALA A 200 2.47 -13.03 4.45
C ALA A 200 2.53 -11.96 3.36
N GLY A 201 3.41 -10.96 3.53
CA GLY A 201 3.67 -9.92 2.54
C GLY A 201 4.35 -10.41 1.26
N ILE A 202 4.98 -11.59 1.25
CA ILE A 202 5.59 -12.18 0.04
C ILE A 202 4.49 -12.84 -0.78
N THR A 203 4.30 -12.41 -2.03
CA THR A 203 3.18 -12.88 -2.88
C THR A 203 3.36 -14.35 -3.29
N ASP A 204 4.53 -14.72 -3.80
CA ASP A 204 4.81 -16.09 -4.26
C ASP A 204 4.78 -17.08 -3.09
N GLU A 205 3.80 -18.00 -3.11
CA GLU A 205 3.56 -18.94 -2.02
C GLU A 205 4.73 -19.91 -1.80
N GLN A 206 5.32 -20.44 -2.88
CA GLN A 206 6.39 -21.41 -2.77
C GLN A 206 7.67 -20.76 -2.23
N PHE A 207 7.98 -19.55 -2.69
CA PHE A 207 9.08 -18.73 -2.19
C PHE A 207 8.86 -18.37 -0.72
N ARG A 208 7.65 -17.93 -0.36
CA ARG A 208 7.26 -17.64 1.04
C ARG A 208 7.46 -18.86 1.95
N LEU A 209 7.03 -20.05 1.54
CA LEU A 209 7.23 -21.30 2.28
C LEU A 209 8.72 -21.64 2.43
N ASN A 210 9.51 -21.48 1.37
CA ASN A 210 10.96 -21.70 1.42
C ASN A 210 11.64 -20.70 2.38
N VAL A 211 11.27 -19.41 2.34
CA VAL A 211 11.79 -18.40 3.25
C VAL A 211 11.42 -18.74 4.70
N ARG A 212 10.18 -19.17 4.96
CA ARG A 212 9.74 -19.63 6.29
C ARG A 212 10.63 -20.75 6.83
N HIS A 213 10.90 -21.79 6.02
CA HIS A 213 11.80 -22.88 6.42
C HIS A 213 13.22 -22.37 6.72
N ARG A 214 13.77 -21.50 5.86
CA ARG A 214 15.10 -20.92 6.08
C ARG A 214 15.20 -20.04 7.32
N ILE A 215 14.13 -19.33 7.67
CA ILE A 215 14.07 -18.55 8.92
C ILE A 215 14.10 -19.49 10.12
N ALA A 216 13.29 -20.55 10.13
CA ALA A 216 13.29 -21.53 11.22
C ALA A 216 14.69 -22.17 11.40
N GLU A 217 15.36 -22.54 10.31
CA GLU A 217 16.75 -23.02 10.35
C GLU A 217 17.71 -22.00 10.97
N ARG A 218 17.61 -20.73 10.57
CA ARG A 218 18.47 -19.64 11.10
C ARG A 218 18.22 -19.34 12.56
N LEU A 219 16.98 -19.42 13.03
CA LEU A 219 16.63 -19.22 14.44
C LEU A 219 17.04 -20.41 15.31
N ALA A 220 17.01 -21.62 14.77
CA ALA A 220 17.48 -22.83 15.45
C ALA A 220 19.01 -22.91 15.56
N GLN A 221 19.74 -22.26 14.65
CA GLN A 221 21.18 -22.08 14.76
C GLN A 221 21.44 -21.14 15.94
N THR A 222 21.91 -21.69 17.06
CA THR A 222 22.42 -20.89 18.16
C THR A 222 23.58 -20.06 17.62
N SER A 223 23.37 -18.76 17.47
CA SER A 223 24.47 -17.84 17.18
C SER A 223 25.46 -17.96 18.34
N THR A 224 26.59 -18.61 18.12
CA THR A 224 27.80 -18.39 18.93
C THR A 224 28.31 -16.99 18.57
N ILE A 225 27.53 -15.97 18.91
CA ILE A 225 28.07 -14.63 19.11
C ILE A 225 28.75 -14.75 20.47
N SER A 226 29.99 -15.24 20.44
CA SER A 226 30.94 -14.93 21.50
C SER A 226 31.00 -13.41 21.57
N ALA A 227 30.56 -12.86 22.69
CA ALA A 227 30.92 -11.50 23.05
C ALA A 227 32.44 -11.49 23.27
N ASP A 228 33.15 -10.83 22.36
CA ASP A 228 34.45 -10.21 22.66
C ASP A 228 34.20 -8.75 23.06
#